data_AF-A0A7S0CM21-F1
#
_entry.id   AF-A0A7S0CM21-F1
#
_cell.length_a   1.000
_cell.length_b   1.000
_cell.length_c   1.000
_cell.angle_alpha   90.00
_cell.angle_beta   90.00
_cell.angle_gamma   90.00
#
_symmetry.space_group_name_H-M   'P 1'
#
loop_
_entity.id
_entity.type
_entity.pdbx_description
1 polymer ?
#
loop_
_entity_poly.entity_id
_entity_poly.type
_entity_poly.pdbx_seq_one_letter_code
_entity_poly.pdbx_strand_id
1 'polypeptide(L)'
;DALYDIYTFMGGIGDMIPNNVIDLVVDENVTEIHHLSFEFVCQGLKFLTIQSKNIHIRTQMFKSLEFLKEVTFKNEAMLTIEDDSFSYCYDLEFVTMPKAVNWVLEGSLRNNVLTNSHVQLPQIHERAFDGCPPDVAVT
;
A
#
# COMPACT_ATOMS: atom_id res chain seq x y z
N ASP A 1 11.43 -7.37 -18.63
CA ASP A 1 11.25 -5.97 -19.02
C ASP A 1 9.74 -5.68 -18.96
N ALA A 2 9.13 -4.81 -18.13
CA ALA A 2 9.61 -3.78 -17.20
C ALA A 2 9.49 -4.17 -15.70
N LEU A 3 8.92 -5.35 -15.41
CA LEU A 3 8.79 -5.95 -14.08
C LEU A 3 9.81 -7.07 -13.81
N TYR A 4 10.61 -7.44 -14.80
CA TYR A 4 11.60 -8.53 -14.68
C TYR A 4 12.65 -8.24 -13.60
N ASP A 5 12.79 -6.98 -13.18
CA ASP A 5 13.68 -6.52 -12.13
C ASP A 5 13.04 -6.47 -10.72
N ILE A 6 11.69 -6.56 -10.60
CA ILE A 6 11.07 -6.91 -9.30
C ILE A 6 11.46 -8.35 -8.90
N TYR A 7 11.76 -9.22 -9.87
CA TYR A 7 12.05 -10.66 -9.67
C TYR A 7 13.40 -10.97 -8.99
N THR A 8 14.42 -10.11 -9.04
CA THR A 8 15.64 -10.30 -8.22
C THR A 8 15.48 -9.67 -6.82
N PHE A 9 14.54 -8.74 -6.68
CA PHE A 9 14.52 -7.80 -5.56
C PHE A 9 13.87 -8.35 -4.27
N MET A 10 13.08 -9.42 -4.37
CA MET A 10 12.43 -10.06 -3.20
C MET A 10 13.06 -11.38 -2.77
N GLY A 11 14.17 -11.76 -3.44
CA GLY A 11 14.92 -12.99 -3.22
C GLY A 11 16.43 -12.82 -3.39
N GLY A 12 16.95 -11.59 -3.24
CA GLY A 12 18.36 -11.27 -3.35
C GLY A 12 18.68 -10.03 -2.54
N ILE A 13 19.10 -10.25 -1.28
CA ILE A 13 19.83 -9.25 -0.49
C ILE A 13 21.06 -8.79 -1.30
N GLY A 14 21.04 -7.62 -1.95
CA GLY A 14 22.14 -7.27 -2.85
C GLY A 14 22.19 -5.85 -3.38
N ASP A 15 21.20 -5.40 -4.13
CA ASP A 15 21.36 -4.18 -4.94
C ASP A 15 20.26 -3.16 -4.65
N MET A 16 20.65 -2.00 -4.12
CA MET A 16 19.81 -0.83 -3.82
C MET A 16 18.77 -0.58 -4.93
N ILE A 17 17.47 -0.53 -4.59
CA ILE A 17 16.51 0.21 -5.44
C ILE A 17 17.01 1.64 -5.49
N PRO A 18 17.14 2.26 -6.67
CA PRO A 18 17.59 3.62 -6.73
C PRO A 18 16.54 4.52 -6.03
N ASN A 19 17.02 5.44 -5.18
CA ASN A 19 16.22 6.43 -4.42
C ASN A 19 15.32 7.34 -5.31
N ASN A 20 15.19 7.04 -6.59
CA ASN A 20 14.44 7.77 -7.60
C ASN A 20 13.20 7.00 -8.13
N VAL A 21 12.84 5.84 -7.56
CA VAL A 21 11.59 5.17 -7.92
C VAL A 21 10.43 6.04 -7.44
N ILE A 22 9.72 6.63 -8.40
CA ILE A 22 8.58 7.51 -8.17
C ILE A 22 7.27 6.73 -8.31
N ASP A 23 7.25 5.71 -9.17
CA ASP A 23 6.10 4.87 -9.47
C ASP A 23 6.44 3.38 -9.39
N LEU A 24 5.55 2.61 -8.77
CA LEU A 24 5.67 1.15 -8.64
C LEU A 24 4.39 0.49 -9.14
N VAL A 25 4.53 -0.47 -10.05
CA VAL A 25 3.43 -1.29 -10.55
C VAL A 25 3.65 -2.74 -10.12
N VAL A 26 2.73 -3.27 -9.32
CA VAL A 26 2.63 -4.70 -9.01
C VAL A 26 1.70 -5.33 -10.04
N ASP A 27 2.28 -6.02 -11.02
CA ASP A 27 1.57 -6.63 -12.15
C ASP A 27 0.63 -7.78 -11.73
N GLU A 28 -0.29 -8.14 -12.62
CA GLU A 28 -1.23 -9.25 -12.46
C GLU A 28 -0.55 -10.61 -12.22
N ASN A 29 0.69 -10.77 -12.69
CA ASN A 29 1.46 -12.01 -12.56
C ASN A 29 2.20 -12.17 -11.23
N VAL A 30 2.22 -11.14 -10.37
CA VAL A 30 2.84 -11.20 -9.04
C VAL A 30 1.92 -11.98 -8.10
N THR A 31 2.30 -13.20 -7.73
CA THR A 31 1.50 -14.05 -6.84
C THR A 31 1.78 -13.83 -5.36
N GLU A 32 2.98 -13.37 -5.03
CA GLU A 32 3.40 -13.10 -3.64
C GLU A 32 4.37 -11.92 -3.60
N ILE A 33 4.28 -11.14 -2.52
CA ILE A 33 5.25 -10.10 -2.18
C ILE A 33 5.89 -10.56 -0.86
N HIS A 34 7.10 -11.13 -0.94
CA HIS A 34 7.80 -11.63 0.24
C HIS A 34 8.15 -10.51 1.23
N HIS A 35 8.24 -10.85 2.52
CA HIS A 35 8.36 -9.92 3.65
C HIS A 35 9.63 -9.04 3.58
N LEU A 36 9.61 -7.99 2.76
CA LEU A 36 10.53 -6.88 2.75
C LEU A 36 9.71 -5.61 3.00
N SER A 37 10.11 -4.84 4.01
CA SER A 37 9.52 -3.53 4.24
C SER A 37 10.06 -2.56 3.18
N PHE A 38 9.17 -2.08 2.32
CA PHE A 38 9.47 -1.06 1.31
C PHE A 38 9.81 0.28 1.97
N GLU A 39 9.51 0.45 3.27
CA GLU A 39 9.91 1.58 4.10
C GLU A 39 11.37 1.98 3.83
N PHE A 40 12.32 1.06 3.87
CA PHE A 40 13.75 1.45 3.78
C PHE A 40 14.28 1.61 2.36
N VAL A 41 13.46 1.27 1.37
CA VAL A 41 13.95 0.98 0.02
C VAL A 41 13.33 1.92 -1.02
N CYS A 42 12.06 2.26 -0.84
CA CYS A 42 11.28 3.03 -1.80
C CYS A 42 10.94 4.44 -1.27
N GLN A 43 11.90 5.10 -0.64
CA GLN A 43 11.74 6.42 -0.02
C GLN A 43 11.37 7.54 -1.01
N GLY A 44 11.52 7.33 -2.32
CA GLY A 44 11.06 8.28 -3.35
C GLY A 44 9.66 8.01 -3.90
N LEU A 45 9.00 6.92 -3.48
CA LEU A 45 7.78 6.42 -4.09
C LEU A 45 6.61 7.37 -3.86
N LYS A 46 5.93 7.74 -4.95
CA LYS A 46 4.75 8.61 -4.95
C LYS A 46 3.48 7.88 -5.38
N PHE A 47 3.60 6.89 -6.27
CA PHE A 47 2.46 6.22 -6.87
C PHE A 47 2.63 4.70 -6.80
N LEU A 48 1.66 4.02 -6.20
CA LEU A 48 1.61 2.56 -6.14
C LEU A 48 0.37 2.05 -6.87
N THR A 49 0.57 1.29 -7.95
CA THR A 49 -0.52 0.60 -8.65
C THR A 49 -0.42 -0.90 -8.42
N ILE A 50 -1.50 -1.51 -7.95
CA ILE A 50 -1.58 -2.94 -7.68
C ILE A 50 -2.61 -3.59 -8.60
N GLN A 51 -2.16 -4.52 -9.44
CA GLN A 51 -2.96 -5.26 -10.42
C GLN A 51 -3.04 -6.77 -10.10
N SER A 52 -2.18 -7.28 -9.21
CA SER A 52 -2.21 -8.68 -8.75
C SER A 52 -3.59 -9.09 -8.24
N LYS A 53 -4.06 -10.29 -8.61
CA LYS A 53 -5.39 -10.79 -8.24
C LYS A 53 -5.50 -11.34 -6.83
N ASN A 54 -4.42 -11.54 -6.09
CA ASN A 54 -4.50 -11.98 -4.70
C ASN A 54 -3.34 -11.35 -3.95
N ILE A 55 -3.60 -10.22 -3.29
CA ILE A 55 -2.54 -9.49 -2.60
C ILE A 55 -2.84 -9.41 -1.11
N HIS A 56 -1.84 -9.77 -0.33
CA HIS A 56 -1.81 -9.55 1.10
C HIS A 56 -0.76 -8.45 1.33
N ILE A 57 -1.22 -7.27 1.72
CA ILE A 57 -0.32 -6.19 2.13
C ILE A 57 0.07 -6.50 3.56
N ARG A 58 1.32 -6.91 3.76
CA ARG A 58 1.82 -7.37 5.04
C ARG A 58 2.09 -6.23 6.00
N THR A 59 2.19 -6.59 7.27
CA THR A 59 2.49 -5.70 8.39
C THR A 59 3.67 -4.78 8.05
N GLN A 60 3.47 -3.47 8.21
CA GLN A 60 4.47 -2.41 8.00
C GLN A 60 5.11 -2.35 6.60
N MET A 61 4.54 -3.03 5.62
CA MET A 61 5.18 -3.23 4.32
C MET A 61 5.46 -1.93 3.55
N PHE A 62 4.62 -0.92 3.67
CA PHE A 62 4.78 0.41 3.05
C PHE A 62 4.79 1.53 4.11
N LYS A 63 5.22 1.20 5.33
CA LYS A 63 5.28 2.15 6.44
C LYS A 63 6.27 3.29 6.13
N SER A 64 5.97 4.49 6.63
CA SER A 64 6.82 5.69 6.53
C SER A 64 7.28 6.02 5.11
N LEU A 65 6.48 5.70 4.08
CA LEU A 65 6.70 6.21 2.74
C LEU A 65 6.16 7.63 2.67
N GLU A 66 6.93 8.57 3.21
CA GLU A 66 6.49 9.95 3.46
C GLU A 66 5.99 10.68 2.22
N PHE A 67 6.49 10.32 1.03
CA PHE A 67 6.11 10.91 -0.25
C PHE A 67 5.04 10.13 -1.03
N LEU A 68 4.55 9.00 -0.50
CA LEU A 68 3.53 8.20 -1.16
C LEU A 68 2.22 8.99 -1.19
N LYS A 69 1.74 9.32 -2.39
CA LYS A 69 0.56 10.15 -2.60
C LYS A 69 -0.70 9.37 -2.92
N GLU A 70 -0.53 8.30 -3.69
CA GLU A 70 -1.65 7.52 -4.21
C GLU A 70 -1.35 6.03 -4.20
N VAL A 71 -2.33 5.26 -3.73
CA VAL A 71 -2.38 3.80 -3.89
C VAL A 71 -3.64 3.42 -4.66
N THR A 72 -3.48 2.71 -5.77
CA THR A 72 -4.58 2.28 -6.62
C THR A 72 -4.60 0.77 -6.80
N PHE A 73 -5.64 0.12 -6.28
CA PHE A 73 -5.92 -1.30 -6.48
C PHE A 73 -6.85 -1.48 -7.69
N LYS A 74 -6.36 -2.15 -8.74
CA LYS A 74 -7.09 -2.35 -10.01
C LYS A 74 -7.75 -3.73 -10.14
N ASN A 75 -7.50 -4.64 -9.21
CA ASN A 75 -8.15 -5.94 -9.18
C ASN A 75 -9.54 -5.84 -8.49
N GLU A 76 -10.40 -6.84 -8.70
CA GLU A 76 -11.68 -6.96 -7.99
C GLU A 76 -11.64 -8.06 -6.93
N ALA A 77 -10.44 -8.48 -6.51
CA ALA A 77 -10.24 -9.65 -5.69
C ALA A 77 -10.04 -9.29 -4.22
N MET A 78 -9.99 -10.32 -3.37
CA MET A 78 -9.88 -10.15 -1.92
C MET A 78 -8.59 -9.41 -1.56
N LEU A 79 -8.76 -8.31 -0.84
CA LEU A 79 -7.67 -7.52 -0.28
C LEU A 79 -7.66 -7.66 1.25
N THR A 80 -6.48 -8.00 1.78
CA THR A 80 -6.15 -7.89 3.20
C THR A 80 -5.01 -6.89 3.35
N ILE A 81 -5.22 -5.88 4.19
CA ILE A 81 -4.19 -4.92 4.60
C ILE A 81 -3.92 -5.11 6.09
N GLU A 82 -2.73 -5.58 6.42
CA GLU A 82 -2.30 -5.86 7.79
C GLU A 82 -1.90 -4.59 8.56
N ASP A 83 -1.56 -4.78 9.84
CA ASP A 83 -1.28 -3.70 10.79
C ASP A 83 -0.17 -2.76 10.30
N ASP A 84 -0.39 -1.46 10.50
CA ASP A 84 0.58 -0.38 10.19
C ASP A 84 1.11 -0.36 8.73
N SER A 85 0.49 -1.09 7.79
CA SER A 85 0.99 -1.30 6.43
C SER A 85 1.31 0.00 5.67
N PHE A 86 0.49 1.03 5.82
CA PHE A 86 0.66 2.37 5.26
C PHE A 86 0.65 3.43 6.37
N SER A 87 1.14 3.07 7.57
CA SER A 87 1.25 4.04 8.66
C SER A 87 2.33 5.08 8.35
N TYR A 88 2.09 6.34 8.73
CA TYR A 88 3.04 7.46 8.57
C TYR A 88 3.39 7.81 7.11
N CYS A 89 2.50 7.51 6.15
CA CYS A 89 2.61 8.01 4.78
C CYS A 89 2.02 9.43 4.70
N TYR A 90 2.76 10.42 5.20
CA TYR A 90 2.23 11.77 5.45
C TYR A 90 1.65 12.49 4.23
N ASP A 91 2.08 12.14 3.00
CA ASP A 91 1.52 12.70 1.76
C ASP A 91 0.39 11.84 1.14
N LEU A 92 -0.05 10.76 1.79
CA LEU A 92 -1.04 9.84 1.22
C LEU A 92 -2.42 10.49 1.19
N GLU A 93 -2.77 11.01 0.02
CA GLU A 93 -4.01 11.75 -0.25
C GLU A 93 -5.14 10.81 -0.71
N PHE A 94 -4.80 9.76 -1.48
CA PHE A 94 -5.78 8.90 -2.14
C PHE A 94 -5.48 7.40 -2.03
N VAL A 95 -6.51 6.62 -1.68
CA VAL A 95 -6.49 5.15 -1.77
C VAL A 95 -7.74 4.67 -2.50
N THR A 96 -7.55 4.08 -3.68
CA THR A 96 -8.64 3.47 -4.46
C THR A 96 -8.73 1.99 -4.13
N MET A 97 -9.68 1.61 -3.28
CA MET A 97 -9.89 0.22 -2.86
C MET A 97 -10.55 -0.64 -3.95
N PRO A 98 -10.29 -1.96 -3.99
CA PRO A 98 -11.02 -2.88 -4.85
C PRO A 98 -12.44 -3.06 -4.32
N LYS A 99 -13.37 -3.54 -5.17
CA LYS A 99 -14.78 -3.76 -4.78
C LYS A 99 -14.97 -4.79 -3.66
N ALA A 100 -14.01 -5.70 -3.49
CA ALA A 100 -14.05 -6.78 -2.51
C ALA A 100 -12.87 -6.65 -1.53
N VAL A 101 -13.10 -5.96 -0.41
CA VAL A 101 -12.13 -5.89 0.69
C VAL A 101 -12.61 -6.75 1.85
N ASN A 102 -11.73 -7.61 2.34
CA ASN A 102 -12.06 -8.48 3.47
C ASN A 102 -11.69 -7.82 4.80
N TRP A 103 -10.46 -7.32 4.95
CA TRP A 103 -9.96 -6.75 6.20
C TRP A 103 -8.98 -5.60 5.99
N VAL A 104 -9.22 -4.53 6.74
CA VAL A 104 -8.28 -3.42 6.97
C VAL A 104 -8.00 -3.38 8.47
N LEU A 105 -6.80 -3.80 8.88
CA LEU A 105 -6.45 -4.02 10.29
C LEU A 105 -6.00 -2.74 11.00
N GLU A 106 -5.64 -2.86 12.29
CA GLU A 106 -5.37 -1.73 13.18
C GLU A 106 -4.18 -0.88 12.68
N GLY A 107 -4.34 0.45 12.68
CA GLY A 107 -3.29 1.38 12.31
C GLY A 107 -2.81 1.30 10.86
N SER A 108 -3.40 0.43 10.03
CA SER A 108 -2.96 0.19 8.66
C SER A 108 -2.88 1.44 7.79
N LEU A 109 -3.67 2.48 8.09
CA LEU A 109 -3.68 3.78 7.43
C LEU A 109 -3.53 4.93 8.45
N ARG A 110 -2.82 4.72 9.57
CA ARG A 110 -2.61 5.73 10.62
C ARG A 110 -1.69 6.87 10.17
N ASN A 111 -1.96 8.09 10.67
CA ASN A 111 -1.14 9.29 10.47
C ASN A 111 -0.92 9.64 8.98
N ASN A 112 -1.98 9.62 8.19
CA ASN A 112 -1.99 10.00 6.78
C ASN A 112 -2.90 11.22 6.55
N VAL A 113 -2.82 11.87 5.39
CA VAL A 113 -3.64 13.03 5.00
C VAL A 113 -4.81 12.66 4.08
N LEU A 114 -5.30 11.43 4.19
CA LEU A 114 -6.44 10.95 3.40
C LEU A 114 -7.62 11.91 3.59
N THR A 115 -8.14 12.47 2.50
CA THR A 115 -9.24 13.45 2.53
C THR A 115 -10.45 13.02 1.73
N ASN A 116 -10.33 11.99 0.91
CA ASN A 116 -11.45 11.50 0.11
C ASN A 116 -11.22 10.04 -0.24
N SER A 117 -12.02 9.17 0.32
CA SER A 117 -11.87 7.76 0.03
C SER A 117 -13.25 7.17 -0.21
N HIS A 118 -13.55 6.91 -1.49
CA HIS A 118 -14.64 6.04 -1.95
C HIS A 118 -14.39 4.60 -1.46
N VAL A 119 -14.26 4.45 -0.16
CA VAL A 119 -13.83 3.26 0.54
C VAL A 119 -15.10 2.58 1.02
N GLN A 120 -15.82 2.01 0.05
CA GLN A 120 -16.98 1.15 0.33
C GLN A 120 -16.47 -0.15 0.93
N LEU A 121 -16.43 -0.27 2.26
CA LEU A 121 -15.81 -1.41 2.93
C LEU A 121 -16.75 -2.10 3.91
N PRO A 122 -16.82 -3.45 3.88
CA PRO A 122 -17.64 -4.16 4.84
C PRO A 122 -17.00 -4.25 6.24
N GLN A 123 -15.66 -4.21 6.42
CA GLN A 123 -15.02 -4.42 7.74
C GLN A 123 -13.67 -3.68 7.90
N ILE A 124 -13.66 -2.54 8.59
CA ILE A 124 -12.45 -1.80 8.99
C ILE A 124 -12.31 -1.85 10.52
N HIS A 125 -11.10 -2.07 11.02
CA HIS A 125 -10.82 -1.91 12.44
C HIS A 125 -10.96 -0.43 12.85
N GLU A 126 -11.59 -0.14 14.00
CA GLU A 126 -11.92 1.25 14.43
C GLU A 126 -10.71 2.22 14.42
N ARG A 127 -9.51 1.66 14.61
CA ARG A 127 -8.23 2.38 14.69
C ARG A 127 -7.41 2.39 13.39
N ALA A 128 -7.97 1.91 12.28
CA ALA A 128 -7.26 1.86 11.00
C ALA A 128 -6.79 3.25 10.54
N PHE A 129 -7.55 4.30 10.87
CA PHE A 129 -7.30 5.69 10.48
C PHE A 129 -6.88 6.60 11.65
N ASP A 130 -6.36 6.04 12.75
CA ASP A 130 -5.90 6.84 13.89
C ASP A 130 -4.97 7.97 13.42
N GLY A 131 -5.18 9.19 13.89
CA GLY A 131 -4.35 10.35 13.52
C GLY A 131 -4.51 10.86 12.08
N CYS A 132 -5.49 10.37 11.32
CA CYS A 132 -5.90 11.00 10.06
C CYS A 132 -6.82 12.23 10.28
N PRO A 133 -6.99 13.10 9.27
CA PRO A 133 -7.98 14.16 9.31
C PRO A 133 -9.39 13.66 9.67
N PRO A 134 -10.19 14.45 10.40
CA PRO A 134 -11.55 14.07 10.81
C PRO A 134 -12.51 13.86 9.63
N ASP A 135 -12.15 14.36 8.45
CA ASP A 135 -12.95 14.31 7.23
C ASP A 135 -12.76 13.00 6.44
N VAL A 136 -12.01 12.02 6.96
CA VAL A 136 -11.96 10.66 6.40
C VAL A 136 -13.35 10.03 6.54
N ALA A 137 -14.17 10.21 5.51
CA ALA A 137 -15.47 9.58 5.39
C ALA A 137 -15.25 8.10 5.03
N VAL A 138 -15.37 7.23 6.03
CA VAL A 138 -15.61 5.80 5.81
C VAL A 138 -17.10 5.67 5.46
N THR A 139 -17.44 5.47 4.19
CA THR A 139 -18.84 5.29 3.74
C THR A 139 -19.08 3.92 3.14
#